data_AF-A0A0C9ZK98-F1
#
_entry.id   AF-A0A0C9ZK98-F1
#
_cell.length_a   1.000
_cell.length_b   1.000
_cell.length_c   1.000
_cell.angle_alpha   90.00
_cell.angle_beta   90.00
_cell.angle_gamma   90.00
#
_symmetry.space_group_name_H-M   'P 1'
#
loop_
_entity.id
_entity.type
_entity.pdbx_description
1 polymer ?
#
loop_
_entity_poly.entity_id
_entity_poly.type
_entity_poly.pdbx_seq_one_letter_code
_entity_poly.pdbx_strand_id
1 'polypeptide(L)' 'LLSTHDLPRIRYNATDDTLWRTMSWTKYWDKATWILPIHRPSPCSHWVMCTIDVVSHRLFLFDSFAEERPWKQDIQVRPF' A
#
# COMPACT_ATOMS: atom_id res chain seq x y z
N LEU A 1 0.12 -7.20 -10.09
CA LEU A 1 0.88 -6.67 -8.94
C LEU A 1 0.93 -5.16 -9.13
N LEU A 2 0.40 -4.38 -8.18
CA LEU A 2 0.57 -2.93 -8.20
C LEU A 2 2.04 -2.63 -7.87
N SER A 3 2.76 -1.97 -8.77
CA SER A 3 4.15 -1.62 -8.53
C SER A 3 4.24 -0.40 -7.62
N THR A 4 5.05 -0.48 -6.57
CA THR A 4 5.38 0.69 -5.73
C THR A 4 6.03 1.80 -6.51
N HIS A 5 6.66 1.50 -7.64
CA HIS A 5 7.28 2.49 -8.48
C HIS A 5 6.26 3.49 -9.06
N ASP A 6 4.99 3.08 -9.22
CA ASP A 6 3.94 3.92 -9.78
C ASP A 6 3.19 4.73 -8.70
N LEU A 7 3.26 4.35 -7.41
CA LEU A 7 2.64 5.09 -6.30
C LEU A 7 3.17 6.53 -6.15
N PRO A 8 4.49 6.80 -6.23
CA PRO A 8 5.00 8.17 -6.27
C PRO A 8 4.46 8.96 -7.46
N ARG A 9 4.21 8.33 -8.60
CA ARG A 9 3.69 9.03 -9.79
C ARG A 9 2.27 9.54 -9.55
N ILE A 10 1.45 8.79 -8.81
CA ILE A 10 0.14 9.25 -8.34
C ILE A 10 0.31 10.47 -7.43
N ARG A 11 1.26 10.42 -6.48
CA ARG A 11 1.56 11.55 -5.58
C ARG A 11 2.01 12.81 -6.34
N TYR A 12 2.67 12.67 -7.48
CA TYR A 12 3.10 13.76 -8.35
C TYR A 12 2.16 14.01 -9.54
N ASN A 13 0.87 13.64 -9.38
CA ASN A 13 -0.22 14.00 -10.29
C ASN A 13 -0.05 13.48 -11.73
N ALA A 14 0.52 12.27 -11.90
CA ALA A 14 0.55 11.60 -13.18
C ALA A 14 -0.87 11.38 -13.73
N THR A 15 -1.03 11.52 -15.04
CA THR A 15 -2.32 11.30 -15.70
C THR A 15 -2.74 9.83 -15.64
N ASP A 16 -4.05 9.59 -15.67
CA ASP A 16 -4.60 8.24 -15.72
C ASP A 16 -4.05 7.44 -16.91
N ASP A 17 -3.87 8.07 -18.08
CA ASP A 17 -3.23 7.42 -19.25
C ASP A 17 -1.81 6.94 -18.97
N THR A 18 -1.03 7.74 -18.22
CA THR A 18 0.35 7.40 -17.86
C THR A 18 0.38 6.19 -16.93
N LEU A 19 -0.50 6.18 -15.93
CA LEU A 19 -0.63 5.08 -14.97
C LEU A 19 -1.19 3.82 -15.64
N TRP A 20 -2.18 3.98 -16.51
CA TRP A 20 -2.79 2.89 -17.26
C TRP A 20 -1.75 2.22 -18.16
N ARG A 21 -0.93 2.98 -18.87
CA ARG A 21 0.12 2.42 -19.73
C ARG A 21 1.14 1.60 -18.95
N THR A 22 1.53 2.01 -17.74
CA THR A 22 2.51 1.26 -16.93
C THR A 22 1.92 0.07 -16.20
N MET A 23 0.63 0.10 -15.86
CA MET A 23 0.03 -0.89 -14.98
C MET A 23 -0.96 -1.84 -15.66
N SER A 24 -1.47 -1.50 -16.85
CA SER A 24 -2.57 -2.24 -17.46
C SER A 24 -2.25 -3.70 -17.79
N TRP A 25 -1.02 -3.96 -18.22
CA TRP A 25 -0.55 -5.32 -18.51
C TRP A 25 -0.57 -6.23 -17.27
N THR A 26 -0.52 -5.66 -16.06
CA THR A 26 -0.54 -6.44 -14.81
C THR A 26 -1.93 -6.96 -14.47
N LYS A 27 -2.99 -6.37 -15.05
CA LYS A 27 -4.40 -6.65 -14.77
C LYS A 27 -4.68 -6.80 -13.27
N TYR A 28 -4.08 -5.94 -12.45
CA TYR A 28 -4.15 -6.08 -11.00
C TYR A 28 -5.59 -5.98 -10.48
N TRP A 29 -6.44 -5.21 -11.17
CA TRP A 29 -7.87 -5.06 -10.84
C TRP A 29 -8.66 -6.37 -10.96
N ASP A 30 -8.20 -7.34 -11.76
CA ASP A 30 -8.82 -8.66 -11.90
C ASP A 30 -8.37 -9.64 -10.79
N LYS A 31 -7.47 -9.23 -9.89
CA LYS A 31 -6.92 -10.09 -8.84
C LYS A 31 -7.73 -9.96 -7.56
N ALA A 32 -8.09 -11.09 -6.98
CA ALA A 32 -8.76 -11.18 -5.68
C ALA A 32 -7.87 -10.71 -4.51
N THR A 33 -6.54 -10.71 -4.69
CA THR A 33 -5.59 -10.31 -3.65
C THR A 33 -4.63 -9.26 -4.19
N TRP A 34 -4.51 -8.13 -3.49
CA TRP A 34 -3.51 -7.09 -3.78
C TRP A 34 -2.44 -7.06 -2.69
N ILE A 35 -1.24 -6.63 -3.08
CA ILE A 35 -0.14 -6.36 -2.16
C ILE A 35 0.15 -4.88 -2.24
N LEU A 36 0.05 -4.20 -1.10
CA LEU A 36 0.33 -2.79 -0.92
C LEU A 36 1.46 -2.65 0.12
N PRO A 37 2.70 -2.45 -0.31
CA PRO A 37 3.77 -2.06 0.60
C PRO A 37 3.61 -0.57 0.98
N ILE A 38 3.84 -0.28 2.25
CA ILE A 38 3.62 1.02 2.87
C ILE A 38 4.94 1.47 3.48
N HIS A 39 5.43 2.62 3.04
CA HIS A 39 6.63 3.24 3.61
C HIS A 39 6.28 4.00 4.89
N ARG A 40 6.98 3.68 5.98
CA ARG A 40 6.94 4.36 7.28
C ARG A 40 8.21 5.21 7.46
N PRO A 41 8.23 6.47 6.99
CA PRO A 41 9.44 7.29 6.96
C PRO A 41 10.01 7.66 8.35
N SER A 42 9.18 7.74 9.38
CA SER A 42 9.59 8.02 10.77
C SER A 42 8.81 7.09 11.71
N PRO A 43 9.41 6.57 12.80
CA PRO A 43 10.74 6.86 13.36
C PRO A 43 11.88 5.94 12.87
N CYS A 44 11.61 5.00 11.96
CA CYS A 44 12.58 3.97 11.55
C CYS A 44 12.84 3.86 10.04
N SER A 45 12.19 4.65 9.19
CA SER A 45 12.30 4.50 7.72
C SER A 45 12.10 3.03 7.30
N HIS A 46 10.97 2.47 7.69
CA HIS A 46 10.67 1.03 7.58
C HIS A 46 9.58 0.76 6.54
N TRP A 47 9.61 -0.41 5.91
CA TRP A 47 8.54 -0.83 4.99
C TRP A 47 7.71 -1.93 5.64
N VAL A 48 6.40 -1.73 5.65
CA VAL A 48 5.44 -2.77 6.04
C VAL A 48 4.66 -3.22 4.81
N MET A 49 4.12 -4.44 4.84
CA MET A 49 3.35 -5.00 3.74
C MET A 49 1.90 -5.17 4.15
N CYS A 50 0.97 -4.61 3.38
CA CYS A 50 -0.45 -4.88 3.52
C CYS A 50 -0.91 -5.82 2.42
N THR A 51 -1.52 -6.94 2.79
CA THR A 51 -2.25 -7.82 1.88
C THR A 51 -3.72 -7.46 1.94
N ILE A 52 -4.31 -7.16 0.78
CA ILE A 52 -5.71 -6.76 0.63
C ILE A 52 -6.44 -7.94 0.00
N ASP A 53 -7.34 -8.56 0.73
CA ASP A 53 -8.32 -9.47 0.16
C ASP A 53 -9.52 -8.65 -0.30
N VAL A 54 -9.60 -8.49 -1.63
CA VAL A 54 -10.62 -7.68 -2.29
C VAL A 54 -11.98 -8.36 -2.23
N VAL A 55 -12.04 -9.68 -2.15
CA VAL A 55 -13.31 -10.42 -2.14
C VAL A 55 -13.96 -10.33 -0.77
N SER A 56 -13.16 -10.49 0.30
CA SER A 56 -13.68 -10.45 1.67
C SER A 56 -13.62 -9.07 2.32
N HIS A 57 -13.14 -8.05 1.60
CA HIS A 57 -12.90 -6.69 2.10
C HIS A 57 -12.02 -6.67 3.37
N ARG A 58 -10.98 -7.50 3.40
CA ARG A 58 -10.07 -7.61 4.55
C ARG A 58 -8.68 -7.08 4.24
N LEU A 59 -8.08 -6.46 5.25
CA LEU A 59 -6.72 -5.96 5.22
C LEU A 59 -5.89 -6.74 6.24
N PHE A 60 -4.76 -7.28 5.79
CA PHE A 60 -3.79 -7.98 6.63
C PHE A 60 -2.49 -7.20 6.60
N LEU A 61 -2.14 -6.59 7.74
CA LEU A 61 -0.88 -5.88 7.88
C LEU A 61 0.20 -6.84 8.39
N PHE A 62 1.29 -6.94 7.66
CA PHE A 62 2.49 -7.64 8.05
C PHE A 62 3.61 -6.62 8.31
N ASP A 63 4.12 -6.62 9.53
CA ASP A 63 5.28 -5.84 9.95
C ASP A 63 6.40 -6.81 10.36
N SER A 64 7.50 -6.81 9.62
CA SER A 64 8.65 -7.68 9.90
C SER A 64 9.41 -7.29 11.18
N PHE A 65 9.19 -6.10 11.72
CA PHE A 65 9.72 -5.67 13.02
C PHE A 65 8.79 -6.01 14.19
N ALA A 66 7.64 -6.64 13.91
CA ALA A 66 6.68 -7.07 14.92
C ALA A 66 6.34 -5.96 15.94
N GLU A 67 6.36 -6.27 17.24
CA GLU A 67 6.06 -5.32 18.33
C GLU A 67 7.27 -4.48 18.78
N GLU A 68 8.45 -4.61 18.18
CA GLU A 68 9.59 -3.77 18.58
C GLU A 68 9.31 -2.28 18.34
N ARG A 69 8.48 -1.96 17.33
CA ARG A 69 8.04 -0.58 17.01
C ARG A 69 6.58 -0.55 16.53
N PRO A 70 5.60 -0.62 17.45
CA PRO A 70 4.21 -0.84 17.10
C PRO A 70 3.64 0.29 16.23
N TRP A 71 3.02 -0.11 15.12
CA TRP A 71 2.36 0.77 14.14
C TRP A 71 1.18 1.59 14.71
N LYS A 72 0.67 1.25 15.90
CA LYS A 72 -0.45 1.95 16.54
C LYS A 72 -0.23 3.46 16.67
N GLN A 73 1.03 3.90 16.80
CA GLN A 73 1.37 5.32 16.89
C GLN A 73 1.14 6.09 15.57
N ASP A 74 1.09 5.39 14.43
CA ASP A 74 0.90 6.00 13.12
C ASP A 74 -0.59 6.21 12.80
N ILE A 75 -1.49 5.57 13.56
CA ILE A 75 -2.94 5.70 13.36
C ILE A 75 -3.42 6.97 14.07
N GLN A 76 -3.72 8.00 13.29
CA GLN A 76 -4.53 9.11 13.82
C GLN A 76 -6.00 8.73 13.77
N VAL A 77 -6.53 8.22 14.88
CA VAL A 77 -7.97 8.05 15.04
C VAL A 77 -8.56 9.44 15.26
N ARG A 78 -9.32 9.94 14.27
CA ARG A 78 -10.10 11.17 14.49
C ARG A 78 -11.28 10.84 15.40
N PRO A 79 -11.42 11.49 16.57
CA PRO A 79 -12.65 11.38 17.35
C PRO A 79 -13.82 11.97 16.55
N PHE A 80 -14.97 11.29 16.62
CA PHE A 80 -16.23 11.74 16.03
C PHE A 80 -16.80 12.95 16.77
#